data_AF-A0A2Z6N836-F1
#
_entry.id   AF-A0A2Z6N836-F1
#
_cell.length_a   1.000
_cell.length_b   1.000
_cell.length_c   1.000
_cell.angle_alpha   90.00
_cell.angle_beta   90.00
_cell.angle_gamma   90.00
#
_symmetry.space_group_name_H-M   'P 1'
#
loop_
_entity.id
_entity.type
_entity.pdbx_description
1 polymer ?
#
loop_
_entity_poly.entity_id
_entity_poly.type
_entity_poly.pdbx_seq_one_letter_code
_entity_poly.pdbx_strand_id
1 'polypeptide(L)'
;MAWLDIGSLLAFSAIFRVILIVYGEWQDSHMEVRYTDVDYIVFSDAASLVASGYSPYQRTTYRYSPLLAFLLVPNSLLHRSWGKFVFSSAGKI
;
A
#
# COMPACT_ATOMS: atom_id res chain seq x y z
N MET A 1 21.35 -21.57 22.15
CA MET A 1 20.36 -21.26 21.09
C MET A 1 19.46 -20.18 21.64
N ALA A 2 19.70 -18.92 21.26
CA ALA A 2 18.81 -17.84 21.67
C ALA A 2 17.46 -18.08 20.98
N TRP A 3 16.45 -18.39 21.79
CA TRP A 3 15.07 -18.42 21.33
C TRP A 3 14.75 -17.02 20.82
N LEU A 4 14.38 -16.89 19.54
CA LEU A 4 14.00 -15.60 18.96
C LEU A 4 12.79 -15.09 19.75
N ASP A 5 12.99 -13.98 20.46
CA ASP A 5 11.90 -13.30 21.15
C ASP A 5 10.88 -12.78 20.12
N ILE A 6 9.58 -12.92 20.42
CA ILE A 6 8.51 -12.54 19.49
C ILE A 6 8.62 -11.05 19.13
N GLY A 7 9.00 -10.18 20.07
CA GLY A 7 9.24 -8.76 19.82
C GLY A 7 10.39 -8.54 18.84
N SER A 8 11.50 -9.25 19.01
CA SER A 8 12.63 -9.19 18.07
C SER A 8 12.26 -9.67 16.67
N LEU A 9 11.42 -10.71 16.57
CA LEU A 9 10.94 -11.24 15.30
C LEU A 9 10.00 -10.26 14.60
N LEU A 10 9.04 -9.68 15.33
CA LEU A 10 8.13 -8.65 14.81
C LEU A 10 8.90 -7.40 14.35
N ALA A 11 9.88 -6.94 15.13
CA ALA A 11 10.72 -5.79 14.78
C ALA A 11 11.54 -6.04 13.52
N PHE A 12 12.21 -7.19 13.43
CA PHE A 12 12.93 -7.60 12.22
C PHE A 12 12.00 -7.65 11.01
N SER A 13 10.82 -8.24 11.17
CA SER A 13 9.81 -8.37 10.12
C SER A 13 9.26 -7.00 9.67
N ALA A 14 9.09 -6.04 10.60
CA ALA A 14 8.67 -4.68 10.28
C ALA A 14 9.77 -3.93 9.51
N ILE A 15 11.02 -3.98 9.98
CA ILE A 15 12.17 -3.35 9.31
C ILE A 15 12.32 -3.90 7.89
N PHE A 16 12.24 -5.22 7.73
CA PHE A 16 12.36 -5.85 6.42
C PHE A 16 11.27 -5.39 5.44
N ARG A 17 10.02 -5.28 5.91
CA ARG A 17 8.91 -4.74 5.09
C ARG A 17 9.14 -3.28 4.68
N VAL A 18 9.62 -2.43 5.59
CA VAL A 18 9.96 -1.03 5.28
C VAL A 18 11.03 -0.98 4.19
N ILE A 19 12.08 -1.79 4.29
CA ILE A 19 13.14 -1.89 3.27
C ILE A 19 12.55 -2.27 1.90
N LEU A 20 11.68 -3.28 1.85
CA LEU A 20 11.04 -3.70 0.60
C LEU A 20 10.11 -2.62 0.02
N ILE A 21 9.40 -1.85 0.85
CA ILE A 21 8.58 -0.72 0.37
C ILE A 21 9.46 0.35 -0.27
N VAL A 22 10.56 0.74 0.40
CA VAL A 22 11.51 1.73 -0.13
C VAL A 22 12.17 1.23 -1.41
N TYR A 23 12.60 -0.03 -1.44
CA TYR A 23 13.14 -0.65 -2.65
C TYR A 23 12.11 -0.67 -3.78
N GLY A 24 10.84 -0.98 -3.49
CA GLY A 24 9.76 -0.95 -4.46
C GLY A 24 9.56 0.43 -5.09
N GLU A 25 9.58 1.51 -4.29
CA GLU A 25 9.53 2.88 -4.82
C GLU A 25 10.73 3.23 -5.71
N TRP A 26 11.93 2.78 -5.30
CA TRP A 26 13.13 2.96 -6.11
C TRP A 26 13.04 2.19 -7.43
N GLN A 27 12.67 0.91 -7.40
CA GLN A 27 12.50 0.09 -8.60
C GLN A 27 11.43 0.69 -9.52
N ASP A 28 10.29 1.10 -8.97
CA ASP A 28 9.22 1.72 -9.74
C ASP A 28 9.73 2.98 -10.47
N SER A 29 10.65 3.76 -9.89
CA SER A 29 11.17 4.97 -10.51
C SER A 29 12.32 4.74 -11.50
N HIS A 30 13.05 3.63 -11.40
CA HIS A 30 14.30 3.41 -12.15
C HIS A 30 14.23 2.27 -13.18
N MET A 31 13.23 1.39 -13.11
CA MET A 31 13.12 0.21 -13.98
C MET A 31 11.85 0.26 -14.83
N GLU A 32 11.91 -0.39 -16.00
CA GLU A 32 10.76 -0.53 -16.89
C GLU A 32 9.67 -1.40 -16.25
N VAL A 33 10.07 -2.54 -15.66
CA VAL A 33 9.18 -3.44 -14.94
C VAL A 33 8.97 -2.93 -13.52
N ARG A 34 7.74 -2.51 -13.23
CA ARG A 34 7.32 -2.01 -11.93
C ARG A 34 7.28 -3.13 -10.88
N TYR A 35 7.69 -2.79 -9.67
CA TYR A 35 7.54 -3.63 -8.49
C TYR A 35 6.09 -3.60 -8.00
N THR A 36 5.45 -2.43 -8.03
CA THR A 36 4.09 -2.23 -7.55
C THR A 36 3.06 -2.66 -8.59
N ASP A 37 2.10 -3.48 -8.17
CA ASP A 37 0.98 -3.91 -9.01
C ASP A 37 0.12 -2.72 -9.49
N VAL A 38 -0.39 -2.80 -10.71
CA VAL A 38 -1.27 -1.79 -11.31
C VAL A 38 -2.52 -1.57 -10.48
N ASP A 39 -3.00 -2.60 -9.77
CA ASP A 39 -4.15 -2.50 -8.88
C ASP A 39 -3.94 -1.45 -7.77
N TYR A 40 -2.69 -1.26 -7.31
CA TYR A 40 -2.37 -0.21 -6.34
C TYR A 40 -2.67 1.19 -6.87
N ILE A 41 -2.45 1.41 -8.16
CA ILE A 41 -2.75 2.67 -8.85
C ILE A 41 -4.27 2.83 -8.96
N VAL A 42 -4.98 1.77 -9.35
CA VAL A 42 -6.45 1.78 -9.43
C VAL A 42 -7.08 2.12 -8.07
N PHE A 43 -6.55 1.57 -6.97
CA PHE A 43 -7.01 1.92 -5.63
C PHE A 43 -6.72 3.38 -5.27
N SER A 44 -5.53 3.87 -5.62
CA SER A 44 -5.10 5.24 -5.30
C SER A 44 -5.90 6.28 -6.08
N ASP A 45 -6.23 5.99 -7.35
CA ASP A 45 -7.12 6.82 -8.15
C ASP A 45 -8.51 6.90 -7.51
N ALA A 46 -9.10 5.75 -7.14
CA ALA A 46 -10.39 5.71 -6.47
C ALA A 46 -10.38 6.42 -5.10
N ALA A 47 -9.28 6.31 -4.35
CA ALA A 47 -9.09 7.03 -3.10
C ALA A 47 -9.03 8.55 -3.30
N SER A 48 -8.41 9.02 -4.39
CA SER A 48 -8.37 10.46 -4.72
C SER A 48 -9.75 11.01 -5.10
N LEU A 49 -10.58 10.21 -5.79
CA LEU A 49 -11.98 10.54 -6.06
C LEU A 49 -12.77 10.69 -4.76
N VAL A 50 -12.62 9.74 -3.83
CA VAL A 50 -13.24 9.79 -2.50
C VAL A 50 -12.77 11.02 -1.72
N ALA A 51 -11.46 11.33 -1.74
CA ALA A 51 -10.91 12.52 -1.09
C ALA A 51 -11.50 13.83 -1.65
N SER A 52 -11.90 13.82 -2.92
CA SER A 52 -12.54 14.93 -3.62
C SER A 52 -14.07 14.95 -3.50
N GLY A 53 -14.66 14.03 -2.72
CA GLY A 53 -16.11 13.94 -2.51
C GLY A 53 -16.88 13.17 -3.59
N TYR A 54 -16.18 12.51 -4.51
CA TYR A 54 -16.77 11.71 -5.56
C TYR A 54 -16.85 10.22 -5.20
N SER A 55 -17.66 9.47 -5.94
CA SER A 55 -17.76 8.02 -5.79
C SER A 55 -16.48 7.33 -6.30
N PRO A 56 -15.93 6.32 -5.58
CA PRO A 56 -14.74 5.58 -6.04
C PRO A 56 -14.99 4.84 -7.36
N TYR A 57 -16.25 4.49 -7.64
CA TYR A 57 -16.66 3.80 -8.86
C TYR A 57 -16.68 4.70 -10.10
N GLN A 58 -16.43 6.01 -9.96
CA GLN A 58 -16.18 6.86 -11.13
C GLN A 58 -14.85 6.49 -11.82
N ARG A 59 -13.93 5.82 -11.11
CA ARG A 59 -12.81 5.13 -11.75
C ARG A 59 -13.34 3.86 -12.42
N THR A 60 -13.44 3.88 -13.74
CA THR A 60 -14.07 2.80 -14.55
C THR A 60 -13.49 1.40 -14.34
N THR A 61 -12.22 1.28 -13.96
CA THR A 61 -11.55 -0.01 -13.69
C THR A 61 -11.57 -0.40 -12.21
N TYR A 62 -12.20 0.39 -11.34
CA TYR A 62 -12.29 0.10 -9.92
C TYR A 62 -13.39 -0.93 -9.63
N ARG A 63 -12.98 -2.16 -9.28
CA ARG A 63 -13.85 -3.32 -9.06
C ARG A 63 -13.94 -3.78 -7.60
N TYR A 64 -13.44 -2.95 -6.67
CA TYR A 64 -13.23 -3.33 -5.28
C TYR A 64 -14.24 -2.65 -4.35
N SER A 65 -14.33 -3.10 -3.10
CA SER A 65 -15.24 -2.50 -2.10
C SER A 65 -14.93 -1.01 -1.92
N PRO A 66 -15.93 -0.12 -1.76
CA PRO A 66 -15.71 1.30 -1.51
C PRO A 66 -14.86 1.54 -0.26
N LEU A 67 -15.01 0.67 0.75
CA LEU A 67 -14.27 0.76 2.01
C LEU A 67 -12.75 0.74 1.78
N LEU A 68 -12.28 0.00 0.76
CA LEU A 68 -10.87 -0.02 0.40
C LEU A 68 -10.39 1.34 -0.12
N ALA A 69 -11.18 2.03 -0.94
CA ALA A 69 -10.88 3.37 -1.41
C ALA A 69 -10.87 4.38 -0.24
N PHE A 70 -11.83 4.28 0.69
CA PHE A 70 -11.86 5.11 1.91
C PHE A 70 -10.62 4.90 2.79
N LEU A 71 -10.21 3.64 3.01
CA LEU A 71 -9.02 3.30 3.80
C LEU A 71 -7.73 3.90 3.21
N LEU A 72 -7.71 4.08 1.89
CA LEU A 72 -6.57 4.58 1.14
C LEU A 72 -6.62 6.06 0.82
N VAL A 73 -7.62 6.81 1.29
CA VAL A 73 -7.68 8.27 1.15
C VAL A 73 -6.35 8.96 1.52
N PRO A 74 -5.62 8.55 2.58
CA PRO A 74 -4.33 9.15 2.89
C PRO A 74 -3.23 8.95 1.82
N ASN A 75 -3.41 8.05 0.84
CA ASN A 75 -2.53 7.97 -0.34
C ASN A 75 -2.49 9.29 -1.11
N SER A 76 -3.62 9.99 -1.15
CA SER A 76 -3.76 11.26 -1.86
C SER A 76 -3.46 12.48 -0.99
N LEU A 77 -3.62 12.37 0.33
CA LEU A 77 -3.49 13.49 1.27
C LEU A 77 -2.12 13.57 1.96
N LEU A 78 -1.50 12.42 2.26
CA LEU A 78 -0.25 12.34 3.03
C LEU A 78 0.92 11.89 2.15
N HIS A 79 0.84 10.66 1.63
CA HIS A 79 1.89 10.09 0.81
C HIS A 79 1.38 8.91 -0.01
N ARG A 80 1.79 8.81 -1.29
CA ARG A 80 1.34 7.75 -2.21
C ARG A 80 1.58 6.34 -1.67
N SER A 81 2.61 6.13 -0.86
CA SER A 81 2.97 4.81 -0.29
C SER A 81 2.19 4.43 0.98
N TRP A 82 1.27 5.26 1.49
CA TRP A 82 0.48 4.95 2.71
C TRP A 82 -0.15 3.54 2.64
N GLY A 83 -0.83 3.23 1.54
CA GLY A 83 -1.44 1.94 1.29
C GLY A 83 -0.43 0.79 1.28
N LYS A 84 0.80 1.01 0.81
CA LYS A 84 1.85 -0.02 0.85
C LYS A 84 2.16 -0.44 2.29
N PHE A 85 2.19 0.52 3.23
CA PHE A 85 2.37 0.21 4.65
C PHE A 85 1.16 -0.54 5.24
N VAL A 86 -0.05 -0.07 4.94
CA VAL A 86 -1.29 -0.73 5.39
C VAL A 86 -1.34 -2.19 4.90
N PHE A 87 -1.13 -2.42 3.61
CA PHE A 87 -1.14 -3.76 3.03
C PHE A 87 0.00 -4.64 3.54
N SER A 88 1.18 -4.08 3.75
CA SER A 88 2.32 -4.84 4.27
C SER A 88 2.12 -5.25 5.74
N SER A 89 1.37 -4.45 6.50
CA SER A 89 1.02 -4.75 7.91
C SER A 89 -0.09 -5.80 8.07
N ALA A 90 -0.93 -5.99 7.04
CA ALA A 90 -1.99 -6.98 7.06
C ALA A 90 -1.38 -8.39 6.90
N GLY A 91 -1.44 -9.20 7.96
CA GLY A 91 -1.10 -10.62 7.87
C GLY A 91 -2.12 -11.36 6.99
N LYS A 92 -1.66 -12.36 6.23
CA LYS A 92 -2.56 -13.45 5.85
C LYS A 92 -2.85 -14.24 7.13
N ILE A 93 -4.10 -14.25 7.56
CA ILE A 93 -4.61 -15.25 8.52
C ILE A 93 -4.76 -16.56 7.76
#